data_AF-A0A1G6IQX2-F1
#
_entry.id   AF-A0A1G6IQX2-F1
#
_cell.length_a   1.000
_cell.length_b   1.000
_cell.length_c   1.000
_cell.angle_alpha   90.00
_cell.angle_beta   90.00
_cell.angle_gamma   90.00
#
_symmetry.space_group_name_H-M   'P 1'
#
loop_
_entity.id
_entity.type
_entity.pdbx_description
1 polymer ?
#
loop_
_entity_poly.entity_id
_entity_poly.type
_entity_poly.pdbx_seq_one_letter_code
_entity_poly.pdbx_strand_id
1 'polypeptide(L)' 'MLYIINGLFIFSIVMLIVSISYFWDAAKEIRKGLNKDDKKIKSIDQKAYFTLFIFIVSTAISYILSLIFY' A
#
# COMPACT_ATOMS: atom_id res chain seq x y z
N MET A 1 -17.24 -18.51 -1.28
CA MET A 1 -17.17 -17.04 -1.47
C MET A 1 -16.40 -16.34 -0.35
N LEU A 2 -16.70 -16.60 0.93
CA LEU A 2 -15.97 -16.04 2.08
C LEU A 2 -14.44 -16.23 2.03
N TYR A 3 -13.94 -17.37 1.54
CA TYR A 3 -12.49 -17.59 1.34
C TYR A 3 -11.86 -16.61 0.33
N ILE A 4 -12.60 -16.19 -0.71
CA ILE A 4 -12.12 -15.23 -1.70
C ILE A 4 -12.06 -13.84 -1.09
N ILE A 5 -13.09 -13.45 -0.33
CA ILE A 5 -13.16 -12.16 0.38
C ILE A 5 -12.02 -12.05 1.40
N ASN A 6 -11.84 -13.10 2.23
CA ASN A 6 -10.76 -13.14 3.22
C ASN A 6 -9.37 -13.15 2.56
N GLY A 7 -9.21 -13.87 1.45
CA GLY A 7 -7.97 -13.86 0.68
C GLY A 7 -7.64 -12.48 0.11
N LEU A 8 -8.64 -11.77 -0.42
CA LEU A 8 -8.50 -10.41 -0.91
C LEU A 8 -8.10 -9.45 0.22
N PHE A 9 -8.74 -9.59 1.40
CA PHE A 9 -8.44 -8.76 2.57
C PHE A 9 -7.02 -8.98 3.11
N ILE A 10 -6.56 -10.24 3.18
CA ILE A 10 -5.18 -10.56 3.56
C ILE A 10 -4.19 -9.96 2.56
N PHE A 11 -4.48 -10.07 1.26
CA PHE A 11 -3.67 -9.44 0.22
C PHE A 11 -3.59 -7.92 0.39
N SER A 12 -4.72 -7.26 0.71
CA SER A 12 -4.74 -5.83 1.04
C SER A 12 -3.77 -5.51 2.18
N ILE A 13 -3.83 -6.26 3.28
CA ILE A 13 -2.95 -6.05 4.44
C ILE A 13 -1.47 -6.17 4.04
N VAL A 14 -1.12 -7.16 3.21
CA VAL A 14 0.26 -7.30 2.70
C VAL A 14 0.68 -6.06 1.91
N MET A 15 -0.19 -5.54 1.05
CA MET A 15 0.09 -4.31 0.29
C MET A 15 0.25 -3.08 1.20
N LEU A 16 -0.50 -2.99 2.29
CA LEU A 16 -0.33 -1.93 3.29
C LEU A 16 1.05 -2.00 3.94
N ILE A 17 1.50 -3.19 4.35
CA ILE A 17 2.83 -3.39 4.96
C ILE A 17 3.93 -3.01 3.98
N VAL A 18 3.80 -3.39 2.70
CA VAL A 18 4.76 -3.02 1.64
C VAL A 18 4.78 -1.50 1.45
N SER A 19 3.62 -0.84 1.43
CA SER A 19 3.54 0.62 1.30
C SER A 19 4.24 1.34 2.46
N ILE A 20 3.98 0.92 3.71
CA ILE A 20 4.64 1.44 4.90
C ILE A 20 6.16 1.25 4.82
N SER A 21 6.62 0.11 4.31
CA SER A 21 8.04 -0.17 4.14
C SER A 21 8.69 0.82 3.15
N TYR A 22 8.02 1.14 2.03
CA TYR A 22 8.52 2.15 1.09
C TYR A 22 8.55 3.55 1.71
N PHE A 23 7.51 3.96 2.45
CA PHE A 23 7.54 5.25 3.16
C PHE A 23 8.66 5.31 4.19
N TRP A 24 8.91 4.21 4.89
CA TRP A 24 9.99 4.12 5.86
C TRP A 24 11.36 4.25 5.20
N ASP A 25 11.57 3.63 4.03
CA ASP A 25 12.81 3.77 3.28
C ASP A 25 12.98 5.17 2.69
N ALA A 26 11.92 5.80 2.18
CA ALA A 26 11.95 7.20 1.77
C ALA A 26 12.38 8.11 2.94
N ALA A 27 11.80 7.91 4.13
CA ALA A 27 12.14 8.66 5.34
C ALA A 27 13.59 8.44 5.79
N LYS A 28 14.13 7.20 5.68
CA LYS A 28 15.56 6.93 5.94
C LYS A 28 16.45 7.72 5.00
N GLU A 29 16.13 7.75 3.70
CA GLU A 29 16.93 8.47 2.71
C GLU A 29 16.89 9.99 2.97
N ILE A 30 15.75 10.55 3.34
CA ILE A 30 15.64 11.96 3.78
C ILE A 30 16.54 12.22 5.00
N ARG A 31 16.54 11.33 6.00
CA ARG A 31 17.40 11.44 7.19
C ARG A 31 18.90 11.35 6.88
N LYS A 32 19.28 10.69 5.79
CA LYS A 32 20.67 10.65 5.30
C LYS A 32 21.08 11.95 4.58
N GLY A 33 20.20 12.93 4.48
CA GLY A 33 20.48 14.24 3.89
C GLY A 33 20.07 14.37 2.42
N LEU A 34 19.38 13.38 1.85
CA LEU A 34 18.78 13.54 0.52
C LEU A 34 17.58 14.50 0.60
N ASN A 35 17.54 15.46 -0.33
CA ASN A 35 16.39 16.35 -0.46
C ASN A 35 15.17 15.55 -0.90
N LYS A 36 14.00 15.84 -0.32
CA LYS A 36 12.70 15.25 -0.72
C LYS A 36 12.42 15.33 -2.24
N ASP A 37 13.00 16.33 -2.90
CA ASP A 37 12.83 16.55 -4.33
C ASP A 37 13.77 15.72 -5.21
N ASP A 38 14.70 14.98 -4.60
CA ASP A 38 15.59 14.07 -5.29
C ASP A 38 14.78 12.99 -6.03
N LYS A 39 15.17 12.71 -7.27
CA LYS A 39 14.54 11.70 -8.12
C LYS A 39 14.47 10.35 -7.42
N LYS A 40 15.46 10.02 -6.58
CA LYS A 40 15.49 8.78 -5.81
C LYS A 40 14.32 8.71 -4.82
N ILE A 41 14.11 9.74 -4.00
CA ILE A 41 13.01 9.78 -3.02
C ILE A 41 11.65 9.80 -3.74
N LYS A 42 11.49 10.63 -4.78
CA LYS A 42 10.27 10.66 -5.59
C LYS A 42 9.91 9.29 -6.17
N SER A 43 10.89 8.51 -6.61
CA SER A 43 10.64 7.15 -7.13
C SER A 43 10.19 6.17 -6.06
N ILE A 44 10.69 6.31 -4.82
CA ILE A 44 10.30 5.48 -3.67
C ILE A 44 8.89 5.87 -3.22
N ASP A 45 8.63 7.17 -3.09
CA ASP A 45 7.31 7.70 -2.75
C ASP A 45 6.26 7.28 -3.78
N GLN A 46 6.57 7.34 -5.08
CA GLN A 46 5.65 6.88 -6.13
C GLN A 46 5.29 5.40 -5.97
N LYS A 47 6.24 4.54 -5.60
CA LYS A 47 5.97 3.12 -5.29
C LYS A 47 5.14 2.97 -4.02
N ALA A 48 5.42 3.77 -2.99
CA ALA A 48 4.65 3.79 -1.75
C ALA A 48 3.19 4.17 -2.00
N TYR A 49 2.94 5.26 -2.74
CA TYR A 49 1.60 5.69 -3.13
C TYR A 49 0.89 4.69 -4.03
N PHE A 50 1.60 4.07 -4.98
CA PHE A 50 1.01 3.06 -5.86
C PHE A 50 0.56 1.83 -5.07
N THR A 51 1.40 1.32 -4.17
CA THR A 51 1.04 0.19 -3.30
C THR A 51 -0.06 0.55 -2.31
N LEU A 52 -0.07 1.78 -1.79
CA LEU A 52 -1.18 2.30 -0.96
C LEU A 52 -2.49 2.33 -1.73
N PHE A 53 -2.46 2.78 -2.99
CA PHE A 53 -3.62 2.80 -3.84
C PHE A 53 -4.18 1.38 -4.07
N ILE A 54 -3.31 0.40 -4.33
CA ILE A 54 -3.73 -1.01 -4.45
C ILE A 54 -4.39 -1.48 -3.15
N PHE A 55 -3.82 -1.16 -1.98
CA PHE A 55 -4.42 -1.47 -0.69
C PHE A 55 -5.84 -0.87 -0.54
N ILE A 56 -6.02 0.41 -0.85
CA ILE A 56 -7.31 1.08 -0.75
C ILE A 56 -8.34 0.42 -1.67
N VAL A 57 -7.97 0.18 -2.93
CA VAL A 57 -8.87 -0.42 -3.93
C VAL A 57 -9.25 -1.85 -3.53
N SER A 58 -8.27 -2.68 -3.17
CA SER A 58 -8.51 -4.07 -2.77
C SER A 58 -9.36 -4.15 -1.50
N THR A 59 -9.14 -3.27 -0.53
CA THR A 59 -9.96 -3.18 0.68
C THR A 59 -11.39 -2.74 0.37
N ALA A 60 -11.57 -1.73 -0.48
CA ALA A 60 -12.90 -1.27 -0.89
C ALA A 60 -13.69 -2.37 -1.62
N ILE A 61 -13.03 -3.09 -2.54
CA ILE A 61 -13.62 -4.23 -3.25
C ILE A 61 -13.97 -5.34 -2.26
N SER A 62 -13.07 -5.68 -1.35
CA SER A 62 -13.31 -6.69 -0.31
C SER A 62 -14.53 -6.34 0.54
N TYR A 63 -14.68 -5.06 0.90
CA TYR A 63 -15.80 -4.58 1.70
C TYR A 63 -17.13 -4.66 0.93
N ILE A 64 -17.16 -4.20 -0.33
CA ILE A 64 -18.35 -4.28 -1.19
C ILE A 64 -18.76 -5.75 -1.40
N LEU A 65 -17.81 -6.63 -1.70
CA LEU A 65 -18.08 -8.06 -1.82
C LEU A 65 -18.61 -8.64 -0.52
N SER A 66 -18.05 -8.24 0.63
CA SER A 66 -18.59 -8.64 1.92
C SER A 66 -20.03 -8.17 2.10
N LEU A 67 -20.40 -6.94 1.71
CA LEU A 67 -21.78 -6.48 1.84
C LEU A 67 -22.78 -7.24 0.94
N ILE A 68 -22.32 -7.75 -0.21
CA ILE A 68 -23.18 -8.47 -1.17
C ILE A 68 -23.34 -9.95 -0.79
N PHE A 69 -22.28 -10.56 -0.26
CA PHE A 69 -22.19 -12.01 -0.04
C PHE A 69 -22.22 -12.44 1.44
N TYR A 70 -22.40 -11.49 2.35
CA TYR A 70 -22.68 -11.71 3.78
C TYR A 70 -24.18 -11.61 4.02
#